data_AF-A0A7V9R3Z7-F1
#
_entry.id   AF-A0A7V9R3Z7-F1
#
_cell.length_a   1.000
_cell.length_b   1.000
_cell.length_c   1.000
_cell.angle_alpha   90.00
_cell.angle_beta   90.00
_cell.angle_gamma   90.00
#
_symmetry.space_group_name_H-M   'P 1'
#
loop_
_entity.id
_entity.type
_entity.pdbx_description
1 polymer ?
#
loop_
_entity_poly.entity_id
_entity_poly.type
_entity_poly.pdbx_seq_one_letter_code
_entity_poly.pdbx_strand_id
1 'polypeptide(L)'
;MAGRVTNINGESVQVFEYATNSAAEADARRVSADGTTIGTSKPTWMAPPHFFRSGKLIVLYVGANQTIVNLLRATVGNQFAGG
;
A
#
# COMPACT_ATOMS: atom_id res chain seq x y z
N MET A 1 14.92 -3.46 -3.41
CA MET A 1 13.47 -3.16 -3.50
C MET A 1 13.25 -2.47 -4.83
N ALA A 2 12.29 -2.92 -5.61
CA ALA A 2 11.89 -2.26 -6.85
C ALA A 2 10.49 -1.65 -6.65
N GLY A 3 10.33 -0.37 -6.97
CA GLY A 3 9.05 0.32 -6.95
C GLY A 3 8.58 0.59 -8.38
N ARG A 4 7.29 0.39 -8.64
CA ARG A 4 6.64 0.79 -9.89
C ARG A 4 5.29 1.42 -9.64
N VAL A 5 4.87 2.31 -10.53
CA VAL A 5 3.52 2.87 -10.54
C VAL A 5 2.73 2.19 -11.64
N THR A 6 1.53 1.74 -11.31
CA THR A 6 0.55 1.19 -12.25
C THR A 6 -0.68 2.08 -12.25
N ASN A 7 -1.19 2.42 -13.44
CA ASN A 7 -2.47 3.10 -13.57
C ASN A 7 -3.60 2.07 -13.70
N ILE A 8 -4.62 2.19 -12.85
CA ILE A 8 -5.81 1.33 -12.86
C ILE A 8 -7.03 2.25 -12.93
N ASN A 9 -7.78 2.22 -14.03
CA ASN A 9 -8.95 3.08 -14.24
C ASN A 9 -8.68 4.59 -14.01
N GLY A 10 -7.49 5.06 -14.39
CA GLY A 10 -7.07 6.46 -14.22
C GLY A 10 -6.48 6.80 -12.84
N GLU A 11 -6.42 5.83 -11.93
CA GLU A 11 -5.87 6.00 -10.58
C GLU A 11 -4.47 5.40 -10.48
N SER A 12 -3.55 6.13 -9.85
CA SER A 12 -2.17 5.68 -9.67
C SER A 12 -2.03 4.80 -8.43
N VAL A 13 -1.50 3.60 -8.62
CA VAL A 13 -1.21 2.63 -7.56
C VAL A 13 0.28 2.32 -7.54
N GLN A 14 0.91 2.49 -6.38
CA GLN A 14 2.32 2.18 -6.17
C GLN A 14 2.47 0.73 -5.74
N VAL A 15 3.35 -0.02 -6.40
CA VAL A 15 3.65 -1.42 -6.10
C VAL A 15 5.13 -1.54 -5.77
N PHE A 16 5.41 -2.07 -4.59
CA PHE A 16 6.74 -2.32 -4.09
C PHE A 16 7.00 -3.83 -4.00
N GLU A 17 8.00 -4.30 -4.73
CA GLU A 17 8.43 -5.69 -4.71
C GLU A 17 9.71 -5.86 -3.90
N TYR A 18 9.63 -6.77 -2.94
CA TYR A 18 10.70 -7.14 -2.02
C TYR A 18 11.38 -8.43 -2.45
N ALA A 19 12.63 -8.62 -2.01
CA ALA A 19 13.37 -9.86 -2.27
C ALA A 19 12.73 -11.08 -1.58
N THR A 20 12.12 -10.87 -0.41
CA THR A 20 11.48 -11.94 0.38
C THR A 20 10.17 -11.47 1.00
N ASN A 21 9.32 -12.44 1.34
CA ASN A 21 8.09 -12.18 2.11
C ASN A 21 8.41 -11.54 3.48
N SER A 22 9.45 -12.02 4.16
CA SER A 22 9.87 -11.49 5.46
C SER A 22 10.32 -10.03 5.39
N ALA A 23 11.01 -9.63 4.31
CA ALA A 23 11.39 -8.23 4.11
C ALA A 23 10.16 -7.32 3.92
N ALA A 24 9.18 -7.74 3.11
CA ALA A 24 7.92 -7.02 2.97
C ALA A 24 7.15 -6.95 4.30
N GLU A 25 7.24 -7.97 5.14
CA GLU A 25 6.57 -7.99 6.44
C GLU A 25 7.21 -7.02 7.42
N ALA A 26 8.55 -6.99 7.46
CA ALA A 26 9.31 -6.07 8.29
C ALA A 26 8.99 -4.61 7.94
N ASP A 27 8.85 -4.26 6.66
CA ASP A 27 8.49 -2.91 6.22
C ASP A 27 7.01 -2.60 6.47
N ALA A 28 6.10 -3.55 6.24
CA ALA A 28 4.68 -3.38 6.58
C ALA A 28 4.45 -3.05 8.07
N ARG A 29 5.21 -3.68 8.97
CA ARG A 29 5.14 -3.42 10.43
C ARG A 29 5.59 -2.02 10.84
N ARG A 30 6.27 -1.28 9.95
CA ARG A 30 6.65 0.12 10.21
C ARG A 30 5.52 1.09 9.93
N VAL A 31 4.49 0.67 9.20
CA VAL A 31 3.33 1.52 8.88
C VAL A 31 2.40 1.53 10.09
N SER A 32 2.01 2.71 10.56
CA SER A 32 1.00 2.85 11.61
C SER A 32 -0.36 2.32 11.13
N ALA A 33 -1.23 1.92 12.05
CA ALA A 33 -2.53 1.34 11.70
C ALA A 33 -3.38 2.25 10.80
N ASP A 34 -3.28 3.57 10.98
CA ASP A 34 -3.94 4.60 10.18
C ASP A 34 -3.18 4.98 8.89
N GLY A 35 -2.01 4.37 8.63
CA GLY A 35 -1.21 4.64 7.44
C GLY A 35 -0.54 6.01 7.37
N THR A 36 -0.63 6.83 8.43
CA THR A 36 -0.11 8.22 8.43
C THR A 36 1.38 8.31 8.75
N THR A 37 1.94 7.26 9.36
CA THR A 37 3.35 7.18 9.76
C THR A 37 3.99 5.92 9.18
N ILE A 38 5.23 6.05 8.68
CA ILE A 38 6.06 4.93 8.23
C ILE A 38 7.40 5.02 8.97
N GLY A 39 7.57 4.20 10.01
CA GLY A 39 8.71 4.27 10.91
C GLY A 39 8.74 5.62 11.63
N THR A 40 9.75 6.44 11.37
CA THR A 40 9.88 7.81 11.91
C THR A 40 9.38 8.89 10.94
N SER A 41 9.00 8.51 9.72
CA SER A 41 8.54 9.44 8.69
C SER A 41 7.03 9.63 8.77
N LYS A 42 6.57 10.86 8.55
CA LYS A 42 5.15 11.22 8.43
C LYS A 42 4.88 11.85 7.07
N PRO A 43 4.62 11.05 6.03
CA PRO A 43 4.35 11.58 4.70
C PRO A 43 3.08 12.44 4.71
N THR A 44 3.09 13.53 3.96
CA THR A 44 1.89 14.32 3.70
C THR A 44 1.15 13.71 2.51
N TRP A 45 0.08 12.98 2.79
CA TRP A 45 -0.76 12.39 1.75
C TRP A 45 -1.73 13.42 1.18
N MET A 46 -1.94 13.40 -0.15
CA MET A 46 -2.94 14.25 -0.83
C MET A 46 -4.38 13.73 -0.71
N ALA A 47 -4.54 12.48 -0.28
CA ALA A 47 -5.79 11.78 -0.05
C ALA A 47 -5.55 10.64 0.97
N PRO A 48 -6.58 9.90 1.44
CA PRO A 48 -6.38 8.79 2.37
C PRO A 48 -5.44 7.72 1.79
N PRO A 49 -4.42 7.25 2.55
CA PRO A 49 -3.59 6.14 2.14
C PRO A 49 -4.29 4.80 2.41
N HIS A 50 -4.08 3.83 1.52
CA HIS A 50 -4.56 2.46 1.65
C HIS A 50 -3.42 1.49 1.36
N PHE A 51 -2.97 0.75 2.37
CA PHE A 51 -1.88 -0.20 2.25
C PHE A 51 -2.37 -1.65 2.21
N PHE A 52 -1.91 -2.40 1.23
CA PHE A 52 -2.21 -3.82 1.03
C PHE A 52 -0.92 -4.63 0.93
N ARG A 53 -0.97 -5.92 1.24
CA ARG A 53 0.21 -6.81 1.18
C ARG A 53 -0.17 -8.18 0.66
N SER A 54 0.68 -8.75 -0.19
CA SER A 54 0.57 -10.13 -0.66
C SER A 54 1.96 -10.72 -0.87
N GLY A 55 2.37 -11.66 -0.01
CA GLY A 55 3.72 -12.24 -0.04
C GLY A 55 4.81 -11.17 -0.04
N LYS A 56 5.58 -11.10 -1.13
CA LYS A 56 6.69 -10.14 -1.32
C LYS A 56 6.27 -8.75 -1.81
N LEU A 57 4.96 -8.48 -1.93
CA LEU A 57 4.44 -7.22 -2.44
C LEU A 57 3.84 -6.36 -1.33
N ILE A 58 4.13 -5.07 -1.34
CA ILE A 58 3.33 -4.04 -0.67
C ILE A 58 2.74 -3.15 -1.77
N VAL A 59 1.46 -2.84 -1.65
CA VAL A 59 0.73 -1.97 -2.58
C VAL A 59 0.17 -0.78 -1.81
N LEU A 60 0.40 0.42 -2.32
CA LEU A 60 -0.11 1.67 -1.78
C LEU A 60 -0.98 2.36 -2.81
N TYR A 61 -2.23 2.62 -2.45
CA TYR A 61 -3.13 3.53 -3.15
C TYR A 61 -3.38 4.76 -2.26
N VAL A 62 -3.28 5.96 -2.82
CA VAL A 62 -3.56 7.22 -2.12
C VAL A 62 -4.73 7.89 -2.83
N GLY A 63 -5.94 7.75 -2.30
CA GLY A 63 -7.16 8.19 -2.96
C GLY A 63 -8.42 7.62 -2.31
N ALA A 64 -9.59 8.10 -2.70
CA ALA A 64 -10.87 7.74 -2.08
C ALA A 64 -11.78 6.88 -3.00
N ASN A 65 -11.26 6.39 -4.13
CA ASN A 65 -12.05 5.62 -5.07
C ASN A 65 -12.31 4.19 -4.55
N GLN A 66 -13.51 3.96 -4.05
CA GLN A 66 -13.88 2.69 -3.43
C GLN A 66 -13.82 1.49 -4.40
N THR A 67 -13.97 1.72 -5.71
CA THR A 67 -13.80 0.68 -6.73
C THR A 67 -12.37 0.18 -6.75
N ILE A 68 -11.37 1.07 -6.65
CA ILE A 68 -9.96 0.69 -6.57
C ILE A 68 -9.66 -0.03 -5.26
N VAL A 69 -10.13 0.50 -4.13
CA VAL A 69 -9.94 -0.13 -2.81
C VAL A 69 -10.51 -1.56 -2.80
N ASN A 70 -11.71 -1.77 -3.33
CA ASN A 70 -12.34 -3.09 -3.39
C ASN A 70 -11.62 -4.03 -4.37
N LEU A 71 -11.16 -3.53 -5.52
CA LEU A 71 -10.39 -4.31 -6.48
C LEU A 71 -9.06 -4.79 -5.87
N LEU A 72 -8.33 -3.89 -5.21
CA LEU A 72 -7.06 -4.23 -4.53
C LEU A 72 -7.31 -5.22 -3.39
N ARG A 73 -8.40 -5.06 -2.64
CA ARG A 73 -8.79 -6.03 -1.61
C ARG A 73 -9.02 -7.43 -2.18
N ALA A 74 -9.70 -7.53 -3.32
CA ALA A 74 -10.01 -8.80 -3.96
C ALA A 74 -8.80 -9.46 -4.63
N THR A 75 -7.83 -8.68 -5.10
CA THR A 75 -6.69 -9.17 -5.91
C THR A 75 -5.40 -9.34 -5.10
N VAL A 76 -5.13 -8.44 -4.16
CA VAL A 76 -3.90 -8.45 -3.34
C VAL A 76 -4.18 -9.10 -2.00
N GLY A 77 -5.28 -8.73 -1.35
CA GLY A 77 -5.66 -9.19 -0.01
C GLY A 77 -6.18 -8.04 0.85
N ASN A 78 -6.47 -8.30 2.12
CA ASN A 78 -7.01 -7.28 3.01
C ASN A 78 -6.05 -6.08 3.17
N GLN A 79 -6.65 -4.89 3.26
CA GLN A 79 -5.94 -3.69 3.66
C GLN A 79 -5.40 -3.89 5.09
N PHE A 80 -4.12 -3.59 5.31
CA PHE A 80 -3.49 -3.75 6.63
C PHE A 80 -3.28 -2.43 7.37
N ALA A 81 -3.29 -1.29 6.66
CA ALA A 81 -3.17 0.03 7.24
C ALA A 81 -3.86 1.10 6.37
N GLY A 82 -4.27 2.21 6.98
CA GLY A 82 -4.93 3.33 6.31
C GLY A 82 -6.46 3.28 6.36
N GLY A 83 -7.11 4.14 5.58
CA GLY A 83 -8.56 4.30 5.56
C GLY A 83 -9.00 5.76 5.59
#